data_AF-R1CM16-F1
#
_entry.id   AF-R1CM16-F1
#
_cell.length_a   1.000
_cell.length_b   1.000
_cell.length_c   1.000
_cell.angle_alpha   90.00
_cell.angle_beta   90.00
_cell.angle_gamma   90.00
#
_symmetry.space_group_name_H-M   'P 1'
#
loop_
_entity.id
_entity.type
_entity.pdbx_description
1 polymer ?
#
loop_
_entity_poly.entity_id
_entity_poly.type
_entity_poly.pdbx_seq_one_letter_code
_entity_poly.pdbx_strand_id
1 'polypeptide(L)'
;MRGWLLAWAALHLPASALAAAVASSEYNAAVADVVGKVNLVLLSDRMEAIEATVRSAYASKRYSSSLMWHIFTSLPAHAVKETLVEAGVPAADLHLIDMEGAVKSLIRRGVVPVWRHAHPLNLMRLYLAELPVLQQLHRVLLVDDDVIFQRDLEALYYETVDRGKLLRASCEMYSFASKAGVTWLNLSYATKSYGDTHFIGSIGPTAYPVCETGSDDPCAPKALEPLLTSLQASINGNTPRTLRDEVAWNFGVALLPLDRWREQRVALRATRWFEANSRHRLFAPDSVASGLGIPYLLFAGAVECWPEEALLDGLGYVSREDLLLSGVQDLKQYTALHFAGPAKLGTQGLTDYSPAAMEPLILQHLSLAVARRQLDVDAYGGYGGIYYYLPPPTPPPLTPPPPPPPPPPSPIILNPDPDLSDLTLASPPPASPPPPTPLDYPELCEPGSCTGNPFETCFYDPNCATGGLGCAAGGKPLCRFCGFGGYIDVQCPG
;
A
#
# COMPACT_ATOMS: atom_id res chain seq x y z
N MET A 1 -51.52 45.31 20.17
CA MET A 1 -51.33 44.06 19.40
C MET A 1 -50.15 44.29 18.47
N ARG A 2 -49.04 43.57 18.69
CA ARG A 2 -47.73 43.83 18.08
C ARG A 2 -47.62 43.18 16.70
N GLY A 3 -47.20 43.97 15.72
CA GLY A 3 -46.88 43.53 14.35
C GLY A 3 -45.52 42.84 14.27
N TRP A 4 -45.45 41.86 13.36
CA TRP A 4 -44.29 41.06 13.03
C TRP A 4 -43.40 41.80 12.02
N LEU A 5 -42.10 41.84 12.28
CA LEU A 5 -41.04 42.13 11.30
C LEU A 5 -39.95 41.07 11.50
N LEU A 6 -39.91 40.07 10.62
CA LEU A 6 -38.76 39.20 10.43
C LEU A 6 -38.01 39.73 9.19
N ALA A 7 -36.81 40.25 9.42
CA ALA A 7 -35.90 40.69 8.39
C ALA A 7 -35.35 39.48 7.61
N TRP A 8 -35.51 39.51 6.29
CA TRP A 8 -34.86 38.59 5.35
C TRP A 8 -33.44 39.11 5.08
N ALA A 9 -32.44 38.53 5.74
CA ALA A 9 -31.04 38.75 5.38
C ALA A 9 -30.68 37.76 4.26
N ALA A 10 -30.75 38.22 3.01
CA ALA A 10 -30.24 37.47 1.87
C ALA A 10 -28.70 37.46 1.90
N LEU A 11 -28.12 36.41 2.47
CA LEU A 11 -26.70 36.09 2.33
C LEU A 11 -26.36 35.97 0.84
N HIS A 12 -25.69 37.00 0.30
CA HIS A 12 -25.11 36.98 -1.02
C HIS A 12 -23.91 36.04 -1.00
N LEU A 13 -24.11 34.80 -1.45
CA LEU A 13 -23.00 33.93 -1.80
C LEU A 13 -22.24 34.56 -2.98
N PRO A 14 -20.90 34.66 -2.92
CA PRO A 14 -20.11 35.20 -4.02
C PRO A 14 -20.32 34.35 -5.27
N ALA A 15 -20.34 34.97 -6.46
CA ALA A 15 -20.59 34.28 -7.74
C ALA A 15 -19.64 33.09 -7.99
N SER A 16 -18.45 33.09 -7.38
CA SER A 16 -17.51 31.97 -7.39
C SER A 16 -17.98 30.74 -6.60
N ALA A 17 -18.72 30.93 -5.50
CA ALA A 17 -19.31 29.84 -4.73
C ALA A 17 -20.53 29.24 -5.45
N LEU A 18 -21.34 30.09 -6.11
CA LEU A 18 -22.41 29.61 -6.99
C LEU A 18 -21.84 28.84 -8.19
N ALA A 19 -20.79 29.36 -8.85
CA ALA A 19 -20.16 28.67 -9.97
C ALA A 19 -19.52 27.33 -9.56
N ALA A 20 -18.94 27.24 -8.36
CA ALA A 20 -18.41 25.98 -7.83
C ALA A 20 -19.52 24.97 -7.50
N ALA A 21 -20.66 25.42 -6.96
CA ALA A 21 -21.82 24.58 -6.66
C ALA A 21 -22.55 24.12 -7.93
N VAL A 22 -22.65 24.98 -8.95
CA VAL A 22 -23.22 24.63 -10.26
C VAL A 22 -22.29 23.68 -11.01
N ALA A 23 -20.98 23.90 -10.97
CA ALA A 23 -20.00 22.98 -11.56
C ALA A 23 -19.88 21.65 -10.81
N SER A 24 -20.19 21.59 -9.50
CA SER A 24 -20.30 20.31 -8.78
C SER A 24 -21.61 19.61 -9.14
N SER A 25 -22.71 20.35 -9.29
CA SER A 25 -24.01 19.84 -9.75
C SER A 25 -23.97 19.28 -11.17
N GLU A 26 -23.32 19.96 -12.12
CA GLU A 26 -23.20 19.50 -13.51
C GLU A 26 -22.26 18.29 -13.64
N TYR A 27 -21.18 18.25 -12.86
CA TYR A 27 -20.35 17.04 -12.74
C TYR A 27 -21.13 15.86 -12.15
N ASN A 28 -21.93 16.11 -11.10
CA ASN A 28 -22.76 15.09 -10.48
C ASN A 28 -23.90 14.61 -11.39
N ALA A 29 -24.45 15.49 -12.23
CA ALA A 29 -25.47 15.15 -13.22
C ALA A 29 -24.89 14.34 -14.40
N ALA A 30 -23.66 14.61 -14.82
CA ALA A 30 -22.97 13.82 -15.85
C ALA A 30 -22.57 12.42 -15.36
N VAL A 31 -22.46 12.20 -14.04
CA VAL A 31 -22.20 10.89 -13.42
C VAL A 31 -23.49 10.07 -13.26
N ALA A 32 -24.67 10.69 -13.32
CA ALA A 32 -25.94 10.06 -12.94
C ALA A 32 -26.69 9.35 -14.09
N ASP A 33 -26.23 9.40 -15.34
CA ASP A 33 -27.06 9.01 -16.51
C ASP A 33 -26.58 7.78 -17.31
N VAL A 34 -25.82 6.89 -16.68
CA VAL A 34 -25.69 5.49 -17.12
C VAL A 34 -26.20 4.65 -15.97
N VAL A 35 -27.39 4.06 -16.09
CA VAL A 35 -28.05 3.14 -15.12
C VAL A 35 -27.03 2.60 -14.11
N GLY A 36 -26.94 3.29 -12.97
CA GLY A 36 -25.70 3.41 -12.19
C GLY A 36 -25.24 2.11 -11.58
N LYS A 37 -24.26 1.46 -12.23
CA LYS A 37 -23.61 0.28 -11.67
C LYS A 37 -22.59 0.70 -10.61
N VAL A 38 -22.67 0.09 -9.43
CA VAL A 38 -21.62 0.16 -8.41
C VAL A 38 -20.45 -0.70 -8.88
N ASN A 39 -19.39 -0.06 -9.35
CA ASN A 39 -18.18 -0.75 -9.81
C ASN A 39 -17.25 -1.03 -8.62
N LEU A 40 -17.09 -2.30 -8.27
CA LEU A 40 -16.26 -2.78 -7.18
C LEU A 40 -14.96 -3.39 -7.70
N VAL A 41 -13.86 -3.14 -7.00
CA VAL A 41 -12.59 -3.80 -7.24
C VAL A 41 -12.24 -4.62 -6.00
N LEU A 42 -11.89 -5.89 -6.20
CA LEU A 42 -11.41 -6.80 -5.16
C LEU A 42 -10.12 -7.47 -5.64
N LEU A 43 -9.09 -7.52 -4.80
CA LEU A 43 -7.81 -8.15 -5.12
C LEU A 43 -7.53 -9.26 -4.11
N SER A 44 -7.64 -10.52 -4.52
CA SER A 44 -7.49 -11.65 -3.59
C SER A 44 -7.22 -12.98 -4.30
N ASP A 45 -6.54 -13.87 -3.58
CA ASP A 45 -6.38 -15.29 -3.91
C ASP A 45 -7.02 -16.21 -2.84
N ARG A 46 -7.82 -15.64 -1.93
CA ARG A 46 -8.51 -16.38 -0.86
C ARG A 46 -9.96 -16.63 -1.27
N MET A 47 -10.22 -17.77 -1.93
CA MET A 47 -11.55 -18.09 -2.48
C MET A 47 -12.71 -17.89 -1.48
N GLU A 48 -12.55 -18.40 -0.25
CA GLU A 48 -13.59 -18.26 0.79
C GLU A 48 -13.86 -16.78 1.14
N ALA A 49 -12.80 -15.96 1.20
CA ALA A 49 -12.88 -14.55 1.53
C ALA A 49 -13.51 -13.74 0.38
N ILE A 50 -13.15 -14.08 -0.87
CA ILE A 50 -13.79 -13.56 -2.09
C ILE A 50 -15.29 -13.85 -2.04
N GLU A 51 -15.67 -15.11 -1.80
CA GLU A 51 -17.06 -15.53 -1.74
C GLU A 51 -17.82 -14.76 -0.64
N ALA A 52 -17.27 -14.70 0.59
CA ALA A 52 -17.91 -14.02 1.70
C ALA A 52 -18.15 -12.52 1.43
N THR A 53 -17.14 -11.83 0.88
CA THR A 53 -17.22 -10.40 0.55
C THR A 53 -18.26 -10.16 -0.55
N VAL A 54 -18.23 -10.94 -1.63
CA VAL A 54 -19.17 -10.79 -2.74
C VAL A 54 -20.59 -11.13 -2.30
N ARG A 55 -20.80 -12.25 -1.61
CA ARG A 55 -22.15 -12.71 -1.22
C ARG A 55 -22.78 -11.82 -0.15
N SER A 56 -22.01 -11.30 0.81
CA SER A 56 -22.53 -10.33 1.77
C SER A 56 -22.99 -9.03 1.10
N ALA A 57 -22.31 -8.60 0.04
CA ALA A 57 -22.77 -7.46 -0.77
C ALA A 57 -24.10 -7.76 -1.48
N TYR A 58 -24.25 -8.94 -2.08
CA TYR A 58 -25.51 -9.34 -2.72
C TYR A 58 -26.66 -9.53 -1.72
N ALA A 59 -26.37 -10.00 -0.52
CA ALA A 59 -27.36 -10.15 0.53
C ALA A 59 -27.79 -8.80 1.14
N SER A 60 -26.94 -7.78 1.03
CA SER A 60 -27.17 -6.44 1.61
C SER A 60 -27.63 -5.39 0.60
N LYS A 61 -27.49 -5.63 -0.70
CA LYS A 61 -27.91 -4.69 -1.75
C LYS A 61 -29.42 -4.58 -1.86
N ARG A 62 -29.91 -3.42 -2.30
CA ARG A 62 -31.30 -3.24 -2.72
C ARG A 62 -31.54 -3.94 -4.06
N TYR A 63 -32.80 -4.26 -4.32
CA TYR A 63 -33.21 -4.90 -5.57
C TYR A 63 -32.84 -4.06 -6.81
N SER A 64 -32.92 -2.73 -6.71
CA SER A 64 -32.57 -1.79 -7.77
C SER A 64 -31.07 -1.63 -8.00
N SER A 65 -30.24 -1.96 -7.02
CA SER A 65 -28.79 -1.75 -7.08
C SER A 65 -28.16 -2.78 -8.03
N SER A 66 -27.41 -2.30 -9.02
CA SER A 66 -26.62 -3.12 -9.93
C SER A 66 -25.15 -3.09 -9.51
N LEU A 67 -24.55 -4.27 -9.35
CA LEU A 67 -23.15 -4.40 -8.97
C LEU A 67 -22.33 -4.84 -10.18
N MET A 68 -21.09 -4.40 -10.25
CA MET A 68 -20.10 -4.89 -11.22
C MET A 68 -18.80 -5.17 -10.48
N TRP A 69 -18.39 -6.43 -10.42
CA TRP A 69 -17.19 -6.87 -9.72
C TRP A 69 -16.03 -7.01 -10.69
N HIS A 70 -14.95 -6.29 -10.42
CA HIS A 70 -13.65 -6.43 -11.07
C HIS A 70 -12.70 -7.14 -10.11
N ILE A 71 -12.61 -8.46 -10.21
CA ILE A 71 -11.86 -9.30 -9.27
C ILE A 71 -10.50 -9.63 -9.89
N PHE A 72 -9.44 -9.17 -9.23
CA PHE A 72 -8.06 -9.46 -9.58
C PHE A 72 -7.57 -10.64 -8.76
N THR A 73 -7.11 -11.68 -9.44
CA THR A 73 -6.68 -12.93 -8.81
C THR A 73 -5.63 -13.64 -9.65
N SER A 74 -4.76 -14.38 -8.98
CA SER A 74 -3.83 -15.35 -9.54
C SER A 74 -4.47 -16.75 -9.62
N LEU A 75 -5.66 -16.95 -9.03
CA LEU A 75 -6.43 -18.18 -9.18
C LEU A 75 -6.96 -18.33 -10.61
N PRO A 76 -7.24 -19.56 -11.08
CA PRO A 76 -7.88 -19.76 -12.37
C PRO A 76 -9.23 -19.04 -12.44
N ALA A 77 -9.35 -18.07 -13.35
CA ALA A 77 -10.52 -17.20 -13.47
C ALA A 77 -11.85 -17.97 -13.65
N HIS A 78 -11.81 -19.11 -14.36
CA HIS A 78 -13.00 -19.96 -14.54
C HIS A 78 -13.47 -20.57 -13.21
N ALA A 79 -12.53 -21.02 -12.36
CA ALA A 79 -12.86 -21.62 -11.07
C ALA A 79 -13.51 -20.60 -10.13
N VAL A 80 -12.93 -19.39 -10.02
CA VAL A 80 -13.53 -18.30 -9.21
C VAL A 80 -14.92 -17.92 -9.73
N LYS A 81 -15.07 -17.82 -11.06
CA LYS A 81 -16.36 -17.49 -11.67
C LYS A 81 -17.41 -18.57 -11.41
N GLU A 82 -17.07 -19.84 -11.62
CA GLU A 82 -17.96 -20.97 -11.39
C GLU A 82 -18.42 -21.02 -9.93
N THR A 83 -17.49 -20.93 -8.96
CA THR A 83 -17.82 -20.90 -7.53
C THR A 83 -18.80 -19.77 -7.18
N LEU A 84 -18.56 -18.55 -7.65
CA LEU A 84 -19.46 -17.42 -7.37
C LEU A 84 -20.83 -17.57 -8.04
N VAL A 85 -20.87 -18.10 -9.26
CA VAL A 85 -22.13 -18.33 -9.99
C VAL A 85 -22.96 -19.43 -9.35
N GLU A 86 -22.34 -20.53 -8.93
CA GLU A 86 -22.98 -21.60 -8.16
C GLU A 86 -23.53 -21.07 -6.83
N ALA A 87 -22.84 -20.11 -6.22
CA ALA A 87 -23.27 -19.43 -5.01
C ALA A 87 -24.37 -18.35 -5.23
N GLY A 88 -24.89 -18.22 -6.46
CA GLY A 88 -26.01 -17.37 -6.81
C GLY A 88 -25.66 -15.96 -7.31
N VAL A 89 -24.37 -15.69 -7.57
CA VAL A 89 -23.93 -14.40 -8.13
C VAL A 89 -24.14 -14.38 -9.65
N PRO A 90 -24.80 -13.37 -10.24
CA PRO A 90 -24.99 -13.29 -11.68
C PRO A 90 -23.65 -13.26 -12.43
N ALA A 91 -23.46 -14.18 -13.38
CA ALA A 91 -22.25 -14.26 -14.19
C ALA A 91 -21.95 -13.00 -15.01
N ALA A 92 -22.97 -12.19 -15.29
CA ALA A 92 -22.87 -10.91 -16.01
C ALA A 92 -22.31 -9.78 -15.15
N ASP A 93 -22.32 -9.94 -13.82
CA ASP A 93 -21.84 -8.96 -12.86
C ASP A 93 -20.38 -9.26 -12.43
N LEU A 94 -19.75 -10.27 -13.05
CA LEU A 94 -18.42 -10.77 -12.70
C LEU A 94 -17.43 -10.57 -13.85
N HIS A 95 -16.45 -9.69 -13.62
CA HIS A 95 -15.27 -9.49 -14.46
C HIS A 95 -14.01 -9.97 -13.72
N LEU A 96 -13.59 -11.19 -14.06
CA LEU A 96 -12.38 -11.81 -13.51
C LEU A 96 -11.17 -11.36 -14.32
N ILE A 97 -10.14 -10.88 -13.64
CA ILE A 97 -8.94 -10.31 -14.24
C ILE A 97 -7.74 -11.05 -13.69
N ASP A 98 -7.07 -11.78 -14.58
CA ASP A 98 -5.84 -12.49 -14.25
C ASP A 98 -4.72 -11.50 -13.89
N MET A 99 -4.03 -11.79 -12.78
CA MET A 99 -2.96 -10.93 -12.26
C MET A 99 -1.77 -10.81 -13.19
N GLU A 100 -1.36 -11.90 -13.83
CA GLU A 100 -0.23 -11.88 -14.76
C GLU A 100 -0.57 -11.02 -16.00
N GLY A 101 -1.77 -11.20 -16.54
CA GLY A 101 -2.32 -10.40 -17.62
C GLY A 101 -2.42 -8.91 -17.27
N ALA A 102 -2.86 -8.59 -16.06
CA ALA A 102 -2.93 -7.22 -15.56
C ALA A 102 -1.54 -6.57 -15.51
N VAL A 103 -0.55 -7.24 -14.93
CA VAL A 103 0.84 -6.74 -14.88
C VAL A 103 1.42 -6.57 -16.27
N LYS A 104 1.28 -7.57 -17.15
CA LYS A 104 1.70 -7.47 -18.56
C LYS A 104 1.07 -6.28 -19.28
N SER A 105 -0.18 -5.96 -18.95
CA SER A 105 -0.89 -4.81 -19.55
C SER A 105 -0.29 -3.46 -19.11
N LEU A 106 0.16 -3.35 -17.86
CA LEU A 106 0.85 -2.16 -17.36
C LEU A 106 2.21 -1.98 -18.06
N ILE A 107 2.99 -3.06 -18.14
CA ILE A 107 4.32 -3.04 -18.76
C ILE A 107 4.23 -2.60 -20.23
N ARG A 108 3.25 -3.12 -20.99
CA ARG A 108 3.02 -2.71 -22.39
C ARG A 108 2.72 -1.22 -22.55
N ARG A 109 2.22 -0.56 -21.50
CA ARG A 109 1.94 0.89 -21.47
C ARG A 109 3.12 1.72 -20.96
N GLY A 110 4.28 1.10 -20.73
CA GLY A 110 5.45 1.75 -20.15
C GLY A 110 5.34 1.99 -18.64
N VAL A 111 4.33 1.42 -17.99
CA VAL A 111 4.20 1.43 -16.53
C VAL A 111 4.84 0.15 -16.02
N VAL A 112 6.11 0.22 -15.61
CA VAL A 112 6.82 -0.90 -15.01
C VAL A 112 6.69 -0.77 -13.51
N PRO A 113 5.83 -1.59 -12.87
CA PRO A 113 5.64 -1.42 -11.46
C PRO A 113 6.86 -1.93 -10.69
N VAL A 114 7.34 -1.12 -9.76
CA VAL A 114 8.50 -1.46 -8.92
C VAL A 114 7.98 -2.08 -7.65
N TRP A 115 7.84 -3.40 -7.61
CA TRP A 115 7.48 -4.12 -6.40
C TRP A 115 8.36 -5.34 -6.17
N ARG A 116 9.05 -5.33 -5.03
CA ARG A 116 9.77 -6.47 -4.45
C ARG A 116 9.00 -7.01 -3.24
N HIS A 117 7.68 -7.15 -3.33
CA HIS A 117 6.87 -7.70 -2.23
C HIS A 117 6.46 -9.14 -2.56
N ALA A 118 6.38 -10.00 -1.54
CA ALA A 118 5.97 -11.39 -1.65
C ALA A 118 4.53 -11.61 -2.19
N HIS A 119 3.70 -10.57 -2.33
CA HIS A 119 2.34 -10.69 -2.88
C HIS A 119 1.93 -9.43 -3.67
N PRO A 120 1.89 -9.45 -5.01
CA PRO A 120 1.68 -8.26 -5.85
C PRO A 120 0.26 -7.66 -5.74
N LEU A 121 -0.72 -8.43 -5.25
CA LEU A 121 -2.12 -8.00 -5.10
C LEU A 121 -2.25 -6.70 -4.30
N ASN A 122 -1.57 -6.59 -3.17
CA ASN A 122 -1.72 -5.41 -2.31
C ASN A 122 -1.16 -4.14 -2.95
N LEU A 123 -0.17 -4.24 -3.83
CA LEU A 123 0.42 -3.07 -4.47
C LEU A 123 -0.26 -2.72 -5.79
N MET A 124 -0.88 -3.69 -6.46
CA MET A 124 -1.70 -3.47 -7.66
C MET A 124 -2.79 -2.40 -7.44
N ARG A 125 -3.30 -2.25 -6.20
CA ARG A 125 -4.28 -1.21 -5.84
C ARG A 125 -3.82 0.22 -6.20
N LEU A 126 -2.51 0.47 -6.25
CA LEU A 126 -1.94 1.79 -6.59
C LEU A 126 -1.92 2.08 -8.11
N TYR A 127 -2.23 1.10 -8.94
CA TYR A 127 -2.09 1.15 -10.40
C TYR A 127 -3.43 0.92 -11.12
N LEU A 128 -4.54 0.79 -10.36
CA LEU A 128 -5.87 0.51 -10.90
C LEU A 128 -6.28 1.48 -12.01
N ALA A 129 -5.93 2.77 -11.86
CA ALA A 129 -6.29 3.81 -12.80
C ALA A 129 -5.63 3.66 -14.19
N GLU A 130 -4.50 2.93 -14.28
CA GLU A 130 -3.73 2.70 -15.51
C GLU A 130 -4.09 1.41 -16.24
N LEU A 131 -4.86 0.54 -15.60
CA LEU A 131 -5.25 -0.73 -16.18
C LEU A 131 -6.26 -0.51 -17.32
N PRO A 132 -6.00 -1.04 -18.54
CA PRO A 132 -6.92 -0.88 -19.68
C PRO A 132 -8.36 -1.29 -19.37
N VAL A 133 -8.50 -2.34 -18.56
CA VAL A 133 -9.79 -2.91 -18.16
C VAL A 133 -10.65 -1.96 -17.32
N LEU A 134 -10.03 -1.00 -16.63
CA LEU A 134 -10.71 0.01 -15.80
C LEU A 134 -10.62 1.41 -16.43
N GLN A 135 -10.05 1.56 -17.63
CA GLN A 135 -9.72 2.86 -18.22
C GLN A 135 -10.97 3.72 -18.50
N GLN A 136 -12.10 3.07 -18.81
CA GLN A 136 -13.39 3.70 -19.05
C GLN A 136 -14.15 4.08 -17.78
N LEU A 137 -13.69 3.63 -16.61
CA LEU A 137 -14.37 3.90 -15.35
C LEU A 137 -13.85 5.22 -14.77
N HIS A 138 -14.78 6.05 -14.32
CA HIS A 138 -14.48 7.30 -13.61
C HIS A 138 -14.13 7.04 -12.14
N ARG A 139 -14.76 6.04 -11.52
CA ARG A 139 -14.53 5.69 -10.13
C ARG A 139 -14.81 4.22 -9.85
N VAL A 140 -14.19 3.71 -8.79
CA VAL A 140 -14.43 2.36 -8.25
C VAL A 140 -14.48 2.41 -6.72
N LEU A 141 -15.24 1.50 -6.13
CA LEU A 141 -15.15 1.16 -4.72
C LEU A 141 -14.16 -0.01 -4.58
N LEU A 142 -12.97 0.26 -4.07
CA LEU A 142 -12.01 -0.77 -3.72
C LEU A 142 -12.39 -1.40 -2.38
N VAL A 143 -12.32 -2.72 -2.31
CA VAL A 143 -12.66 -3.51 -1.13
C VAL A 143 -11.62 -4.61 -0.94
N ASP A 144 -11.08 -4.73 0.27
CA ASP A 144 -10.32 -5.90 0.70
C ASP A 144 -11.29 -7.10 0.86
N ASP A 145 -10.73 -8.31 0.82
CA ASP A 145 -11.49 -9.57 0.79
C ASP A 145 -11.93 -10.08 2.17
N ASP A 146 -11.64 -9.34 3.23
CA ASP A 146 -12.09 -9.56 4.61
C ASP A 146 -13.08 -8.48 5.05
N VAL A 147 -13.90 -7.99 4.12
CA VAL A 147 -14.95 -7.02 4.35
C VAL A 147 -16.31 -7.69 4.23
N ILE A 148 -17.18 -7.48 5.22
CA ILE A 148 -18.57 -7.95 5.21
C ILE A 148 -19.50 -6.74 5.09
N PHE A 149 -20.36 -6.75 4.08
CA PHE A 149 -21.38 -5.73 3.92
C PHE A 149 -22.62 -6.06 4.73
N GLN A 150 -23.21 -5.05 5.35
CA GLN A 150 -24.46 -5.15 6.12
C GLN A 150 -25.59 -4.31 5.54
N ARG A 151 -25.24 -3.31 4.71
CA ARG A 151 -26.21 -2.40 4.09
C ARG A 151 -25.85 -2.18 2.63
N ASP A 152 -26.72 -1.47 1.93
CA ASP A 152 -26.57 -1.22 0.51
C ASP A 152 -25.36 -0.33 0.18
N LEU A 153 -24.61 -0.72 -0.85
CA LEU A 153 -23.31 -0.14 -1.18
C LEU A 153 -23.39 1.17 -1.95
N GLU A 154 -24.57 1.56 -2.46
CA GLU A 154 -24.76 2.86 -3.10
C GLU A 154 -24.41 4.02 -2.16
N ALA A 155 -24.66 3.83 -0.85
CA ALA A 155 -24.28 4.77 0.21
C ALA A 155 -22.77 4.98 0.34
N LEU A 156 -21.94 4.07 -0.16
CA LEU A 156 -20.49 4.26 -0.24
C LEU A 156 -20.07 4.75 -1.62
N TYR A 157 -20.65 4.19 -2.69
CA TYR A 157 -20.19 4.46 -4.05
C TYR A 157 -20.52 5.87 -4.56
N TYR A 158 -21.71 6.38 -4.21
CA TYR A 158 -22.17 7.70 -4.65
C TYR A 158 -21.78 8.84 -3.72
N GLU A 159 -21.01 8.55 -2.67
CA GLU A 159 -20.43 9.60 -1.87
C GLU A 159 -19.54 10.52 -2.70
N THR A 160 -19.48 11.75 -2.22
CA THR A 160 -18.61 12.76 -2.84
C THR A 160 -17.19 12.58 -2.34
N VAL A 161 -16.23 12.86 -3.22
CA VAL A 161 -14.82 12.94 -2.83
C VAL A 161 -14.34 14.31 -3.23
N ASP A 162 -13.98 15.13 -2.26
CA ASP A 162 -13.57 16.52 -2.43
C ASP A 162 -12.56 16.68 -3.57
N ARG A 163 -12.69 17.71 -4.40
CA ARG A 163 -11.87 17.86 -5.64
C ARG A 163 -10.36 17.81 -5.39
N GLY A 164 -9.90 18.32 -4.25
CA GLY A 164 -8.49 18.28 -3.85
C GLY A 164 -8.00 16.96 -3.25
N LYS A 165 -8.89 15.97 -3.11
CA LYS A 165 -8.62 14.65 -2.54
C LYS A 165 -8.47 13.60 -3.63
N LEU A 166 -7.78 12.53 -3.32
CA LEU A 166 -7.53 11.41 -4.23
C LEU A 166 -8.23 10.14 -3.79
N LEU A 167 -8.73 10.04 -2.57
CA LEU A 167 -9.58 8.94 -2.15
C LEU A 167 -10.40 9.34 -0.94
N ARG A 168 -11.48 8.59 -0.72
CA ARG A 168 -12.14 8.50 0.58
C ARG A 168 -11.85 7.14 1.21
N ALA A 169 -11.43 7.12 2.47
CA ALA A 169 -10.96 5.93 3.18
C ALA A 169 -11.33 5.97 4.67
N SER A 170 -11.19 4.85 5.37
CA SER A 170 -11.50 4.78 6.80
C SER A 170 -10.44 5.54 7.59
N CYS A 171 -10.86 6.43 8.50
CA CYS A 171 -9.95 7.10 9.45
C CYS A 171 -10.18 6.61 10.88
N GLU A 172 -10.77 5.42 11.02
CA GLU A 172 -10.99 4.77 12.29
C GLU A 172 -9.73 4.06 12.77
N MET A 173 -9.21 4.45 13.92
CA MET A 173 -7.96 3.95 14.47
C MET A 173 -8.15 3.53 15.93
N TYR A 174 -7.52 2.42 16.32
CA TYR A 174 -7.53 1.93 17.70
C TYR A 174 -6.26 2.33 18.43
N SER A 175 -6.41 2.69 19.71
CA SER A 175 -5.29 2.87 20.63
C SER A 175 -5.64 2.36 22.01
N PHE A 176 -4.65 1.89 22.77
CA PHE A 176 -4.89 1.46 24.14
C PHE A 176 -5.42 2.61 25.01
N ALA A 177 -6.47 2.33 25.77
CA ALA A 177 -7.01 3.21 26.80
C ALA A 177 -7.17 2.44 28.10
N SER A 178 -7.09 3.15 29.23
CA SER A 178 -7.29 2.56 30.55
C SER A 178 -8.09 3.50 31.45
N LYS A 179 -9.02 2.93 32.22
CA LYS A 179 -9.83 3.66 33.20
C LYS A 179 -10.22 2.71 34.32
N ALA A 180 -9.93 3.12 35.56
CA ALA A 180 -10.29 2.38 36.78
C ALA A 180 -9.86 0.89 36.76
N GLY A 181 -8.68 0.59 36.21
CA GLY A 181 -8.13 -0.77 36.15
C GLY A 181 -8.63 -1.63 34.99
N VAL A 182 -9.53 -1.12 34.15
CA VAL A 182 -9.94 -1.75 32.89
C VAL A 182 -9.12 -1.15 31.75
N THR A 183 -8.58 -1.99 30.87
CA THR A 183 -7.84 -1.59 29.66
C THR A 183 -8.54 -2.14 28.43
N TRP A 184 -8.71 -1.31 27.41
CA TRP A 184 -9.36 -1.70 26.15
C TRP A 184 -8.69 -1.02 24.95
N LEU A 185 -8.97 -1.54 23.75
CA LEU A 185 -8.64 -0.85 22.50
C LEU A 185 -9.73 0.17 22.18
N ASN A 186 -9.42 1.44 22.39
CA ASN A 186 -10.35 2.53 22.17
C ASN A 186 -10.38 2.94 20.69
N LEU A 187 -11.56 2.83 20.07
CA LEU A 187 -11.83 3.37 18.73
C LEU A 187 -11.80 4.89 18.76
N SER A 188 -11.17 5.47 17.76
CA SER A 188 -11.15 6.91 17.53
C SER A 188 -11.35 7.20 16.05
N TYR A 189 -12.00 8.31 15.74
CA TYR A 189 -12.33 8.70 14.37
C TYR A 189 -11.57 9.97 14.00
N ALA A 190 -10.73 9.91 12.96
CA ALA A 190 -10.01 11.05 12.36
C ALA A 190 -9.14 11.89 13.32
N THR A 191 -8.92 11.45 14.56
CA THR A 191 -8.07 12.15 15.54
C THR A 191 -6.66 11.60 15.62
N LYS A 192 -6.40 10.43 15.04
CA LYS A 192 -5.08 9.81 15.05
C LYS A 192 -4.30 10.23 13.83
N SER A 193 -3.07 10.64 14.06
CA SER A 193 -2.14 11.01 13.02
C SER A 193 -1.24 9.84 12.63
N TYR A 194 -0.50 10.02 11.55
CA TYR A 194 0.60 9.18 11.12
C TYR A 194 1.59 8.92 12.25
N GLY A 195 1.88 9.94 13.07
CA GLY A 195 2.74 9.83 14.25
C GLY A 195 2.11 9.07 15.42
N ASP A 196 0.79 8.95 15.50
CA ASP A 196 0.11 8.17 16.54
C ASP A 196 -0.05 6.68 16.16
N THR A 197 0.12 6.36 14.87
CA THR A 197 -0.09 5.00 14.38
C THR A 197 1.20 4.22 14.30
N HIS A 198 1.11 2.95 14.69
CA HIS A 198 2.18 1.96 14.63
C HIS A 198 2.60 1.56 13.20
N PHE A 199 2.04 2.21 12.16
CA PHE A 199 2.12 1.75 10.77
C PHE A 199 3.05 2.56 9.87
N ILE A 200 3.33 3.83 10.17
CA ILE A 200 4.40 4.59 9.48
C ILE A 200 5.79 4.26 10.01
N GLY A 201 5.86 3.50 11.08
CA GLY A 201 7.10 2.96 11.59
C GLY A 201 7.18 1.46 11.37
N SER A 202 7.92 1.03 10.34
CA SER A 202 9.03 0.11 10.66
C SER A 202 10.14 0.86 11.36
N ILE A 203 9.76 1.59 12.38
CA ILE A 203 10.45 1.57 13.63
C ILE A 203 9.20 1.41 14.59
N GLY A 204 8.82 0.13 14.84
CA GLY A 204 8.23 -0.54 16.04
C GLY A 204 6.99 -0.05 16.82
N PRO A 205 6.75 -0.59 18.04
CA PRO A 205 5.44 -0.66 18.74
C PRO A 205 4.89 0.70 19.23
N THR A 206 5.48 1.78 18.77
CA THR A 206 5.15 3.19 18.91
C THR A 206 5.89 3.87 17.76
N ALA A 207 5.38 4.93 17.14
CA ALA A 207 6.24 5.75 16.26
C ALA A 207 7.48 6.12 17.07
N TYR A 208 8.63 5.48 16.80
CA TYR A 208 9.66 5.59 17.81
C TYR A 208 10.09 7.04 17.94
N PRO A 209 10.46 7.45 19.16
CA PRO A 209 11.10 8.74 19.34
C PRO A 209 12.26 8.88 18.36
N VAL A 210 12.51 10.12 17.95
CA VAL A 210 13.70 10.43 17.18
C VAL A 210 14.91 10.10 18.04
N CYS A 211 15.89 9.39 17.49
CA CYS A 211 17.06 8.91 18.23
C CYS A 211 17.72 10.02 19.04
N GLU A 212 17.68 9.88 20.36
CA GLU A 212 18.48 10.68 21.27
C GLU A 212 19.90 10.10 21.36
N THR A 213 20.89 10.95 21.61
CA THR A 213 22.29 10.53 21.71
C THR A 213 22.47 9.56 22.88
N GLY A 214 22.88 8.31 22.59
CA GLY A 214 23.16 7.29 23.61
C GLY A 214 21.96 6.45 24.04
N SER A 215 20.84 6.49 23.31
CA SER A 215 19.71 5.57 23.51
C SER A 215 19.97 4.22 22.85
N ASP A 216 19.79 3.13 23.61
CA ASP A 216 19.77 1.76 23.08
C ASP A 216 18.36 1.34 22.61
N ASP A 217 17.31 2.11 22.95
CA ASP A 217 15.96 1.87 22.46
C ASP A 217 15.88 2.13 20.94
N PRO A 218 15.14 1.31 20.18
CA PRO A 218 15.02 1.53 18.76
C PRO A 218 14.34 2.89 18.49
N CYS A 219 14.80 3.61 17.48
CA CYS A 219 14.46 5.02 17.30
C CYS A 219 14.58 5.47 15.85
N ALA A 220 13.89 6.56 15.50
CA ALA A 220 13.96 7.15 14.17
C ALA A 220 15.23 7.98 13.96
N PRO A 221 15.99 7.77 12.87
CA PRO A 221 17.11 8.66 12.56
C PRO A 221 16.63 10.11 12.45
N LYS A 222 17.36 11.06 13.06
CA LYS A 222 17.05 12.51 12.99
C LYS A 222 16.87 13.03 11.56
N ALA A 223 17.53 12.41 10.59
CA ALA A 223 17.48 12.79 9.18
C ALA A 223 16.25 12.23 8.42
N LEU A 224 15.49 11.29 8.99
CA LEU A 224 14.39 10.62 8.30
C LEU A 224 13.25 11.57 7.96
N GLU A 225 12.77 12.36 8.92
CA GLU A 225 11.65 13.27 8.70
C GLU A 225 11.96 14.40 7.70
N PRO A 226 13.15 15.06 7.75
CA PRO A 226 13.58 15.95 6.69
C PRO A 226 13.66 15.28 5.31
N LEU A 227 14.15 14.05 5.23
CA LEU A 227 14.22 13.29 3.97
C LEU A 227 12.82 13.01 3.42
N LEU A 228 11.91 12.50 4.24
CA LEU A 228 10.53 12.19 3.82
C LEU A 228 9.79 13.45 3.38
N THR A 229 9.99 14.57 4.08
CA THR A 229 9.41 15.87 3.70
C THR A 229 9.95 16.34 2.34
N SER A 230 11.25 16.22 2.11
CA SER A 230 11.86 16.55 0.82
C SER A 230 11.36 15.65 -0.32
N LEU A 231 11.25 14.35 -0.07
CA LEU A 231 10.72 13.38 -1.04
C LEU A 231 9.26 13.68 -1.35
N GLN A 232 8.42 13.92 -0.34
CA GLN A 232 7.02 14.28 -0.51
C GLN A 232 6.85 15.51 -1.39
N ALA A 233 7.62 16.58 -1.15
CA ALA A 233 7.52 17.80 -1.94
C ALA A 233 7.89 17.54 -3.41
N SER A 234 8.94 16.73 -3.64
CA SER A 234 9.41 16.41 -5.00
C SER A 234 8.52 15.42 -5.76
N ILE A 235 7.92 14.44 -5.07
CA ILE A 235 7.15 13.36 -5.68
C ILE A 235 5.67 13.75 -5.80
N ASN A 236 5.08 14.29 -4.73
CA ASN A 236 3.64 14.59 -4.71
C ASN A 236 3.32 15.99 -5.27
N GLY A 237 4.32 16.86 -5.46
CA GLY A 237 4.14 18.19 -6.05
C GLY A 237 3.31 19.16 -5.20
N ASN A 238 3.10 18.83 -3.92
CA ASN A 238 2.32 19.61 -2.97
C ASN A 238 3.23 20.43 -2.06
N THR A 239 2.67 21.47 -1.41
CA THR A 239 3.33 22.20 -0.32
C THR A 239 3.92 21.22 0.69
N PRO A 240 5.16 21.43 1.17
CA PRO A 240 5.74 20.63 2.23
C PRO A 240 4.76 20.51 3.41
N ARG A 241 4.58 19.28 3.89
CA ARG A 241 3.68 18.94 4.98
C ARG A 241 4.47 18.25 6.07
N THR A 242 4.08 18.48 7.32
CA THR A 242 4.54 17.66 8.43
C THR A 242 3.84 16.31 8.31
N LEU A 243 4.51 15.34 7.70
CA LEU A 243 3.93 14.02 7.42
C LEU A 243 3.39 13.37 8.69
N ARG A 244 4.05 13.55 9.84
CA ARG A 244 3.60 12.99 11.11
C ARG A 244 2.23 13.47 11.55
N ASP A 245 1.82 14.67 11.15
CA ASP A 245 0.55 15.29 11.57
C ASP A 245 -0.62 14.90 10.65
N GLU A 246 -0.34 14.26 9.51
CA GLU A 246 -1.38 13.82 8.58
C GLU A 246 -2.27 12.74 9.23
N VAL A 247 -3.58 12.82 8.98
CA VAL A 247 -4.56 11.91 9.58
C VAL A 247 -4.32 10.48 9.09
N ALA A 248 -4.25 9.52 10.01
CA ALA A 248 -4.12 8.11 9.71
C ALA A 248 -5.41 7.50 9.16
N TRP A 249 -5.25 6.54 8.26
CA TRP A 249 -6.35 5.97 7.50
C TRP A 249 -6.03 4.56 7.00
N ASN A 250 -7.05 3.77 6.68
CA ASN A 250 -6.91 2.42 6.15
C ASN A 250 -7.50 2.30 4.75
N PHE A 251 -6.84 1.51 3.90
CA PHE A 251 -7.17 1.34 2.48
C PHE A 251 -8.31 0.34 2.24
N GLY A 252 -8.63 -0.53 3.20
CA GLY A 252 -9.41 -1.74 2.92
C GLY A 252 -10.84 -1.53 2.43
N VAL A 253 -11.43 -0.36 2.63
CA VAL A 253 -12.61 0.08 1.86
C VAL A 253 -12.42 1.53 1.45
N ALA A 254 -12.21 1.76 0.15
CA ALA A 254 -11.85 3.08 -0.37
C ALA A 254 -12.57 3.43 -1.67
N LEU A 255 -13.09 4.65 -1.75
CA LEU A 255 -13.67 5.20 -2.98
C LEU A 255 -12.59 5.92 -3.78
N LEU A 256 -12.33 5.42 -4.99
CA LEU A 256 -11.22 5.86 -5.82
C LEU A 256 -11.74 6.58 -7.09
N PRO A 257 -11.57 7.90 -7.21
CA PRO A 257 -11.79 8.64 -8.46
C PRO A 257 -10.65 8.36 -9.45
N LEU A 258 -10.83 7.35 -10.30
CA LEU A 258 -9.81 6.88 -11.24
C LEU A 258 -9.44 7.92 -12.31
N ASP A 259 -10.40 8.75 -12.72
CA ASP A 259 -10.13 9.88 -13.62
C ASP A 259 -9.13 10.87 -13.03
N ARG A 260 -9.35 11.29 -11.78
CA ARG A 260 -8.41 12.15 -11.05
C ARG A 260 -7.09 11.45 -10.77
N TRP A 261 -7.08 10.15 -10.53
CA TRP A 261 -5.83 9.40 -10.39
C TRP A 261 -4.97 9.47 -11.66
N ARG A 262 -5.60 9.35 -12.84
CA ARG A 262 -4.93 9.52 -14.13
C ARG A 262 -4.44 10.94 -14.33
N GLU A 263 -5.29 11.94 -14.10
CA GLU A 263 -4.94 13.37 -14.22
C GLU A 263 -3.75 13.74 -13.33
N GLN A 264 -3.75 13.25 -12.09
CA GLN A 264 -2.74 13.50 -11.08
C GLN A 264 -1.60 12.46 -11.12
N ARG A 265 -1.55 11.61 -12.16
CA ARG A 265 -0.49 10.61 -12.40
C ARG A 265 -0.11 9.81 -11.14
N VAL A 266 -1.11 9.29 -10.41
CA VAL A 266 -0.92 8.55 -9.15
C VAL A 266 0.04 7.37 -9.34
N ALA A 267 -0.10 6.61 -10.42
CA ALA A 267 0.79 5.47 -10.70
C ALA A 267 2.26 5.89 -10.82
N LEU A 268 2.56 7.01 -11.51
CA LEU A 268 3.92 7.54 -11.60
C LEU A 268 4.47 7.96 -10.23
N ARG A 269 3.64 8.57 -9.39
CA ARG A 269 4.03 8.94 -8.02
C ARG A 269 4.27 7.69 -7.17
N ALA A 270 3.45 6.66 -7.29
CA ALA A 270 3.67 5.37 -6.65
C ALA A 270 5.01 4.77 -7.06
N THR A 271 5.32 4.72 -8.37
CA THR A 271 6.62 4.25 -8.87
C THR A 271 7.79 5.02 -8.25
N ARG A 272 7.71 6.36 -8.21
CA ARG A 272 8.75 7.20 -7.58
C ARG A 272 8.91 6.93 -6.08
N TRP A 273 7.83 6.68 -5.36
CA TRP A 273 7.90 6.30 -3.94
C TRP A 273 8.55 4.92 -3.75
N PHE A 274 8.27 3.95 -4.62
CA PHE A 274 8.97 2.66 -4.58
C PHE A 274 10.45 2.77 -4.93
N GLU A 275 10.83 3.62 -5.90
CA GLU A 275 12.23 3.94 -6.20
C GLU A 275 12.93 4.59 -5.01
N ALA A 276 12.27 5.57 -4.37
CA ALA A 276 12.77 6.19 -3.15
C ALA A 276 12.91 5.17 -2.01
N ASN A 277 11.94 4.28 -1.84
CA ASN A 277 12.01 3.20 -0.88
C ASN A 277 13.20 2.28 -1.15
N SER A 278 13.43 1.90 -2.41
CA SER A 278 14.58 1.07 -2.79
C SER A 278 15.92 1.77 -2.55
N ARG A 279 16.00 3.08 -2.78
CA ARG A 279 17.23 3.88 -2.60
C ARG A 279 17.54 4.12 -1.13
N HIS A 280 16.52 4.47 -0.34
CA HIS A 280 16.69 4.94 1.04
C HIS A 280 16.33 3.89 2.09
N ARG A 281 15.81 2.72 1.67
CA ARG A 281 15.38 1.61 2.54
C ARG A 281 14.40 2.08 3.61
N LEU A 282 13.38 2.84 3.20
CA LEU A 282 12.40 3.44 4.10
C LEU A 282 11.58 2.35 4.83
N PHE A 283 11.20 1.30 4.10
CA PHE A 283 10.46 0.15 4.58
C PHE A 283 11.04 -1.13 3.99
N ALA A 284 11.11 -2.20 4.80
CA ALA A 284 11.47 -3.52 4.31
C ALA A 284 10.45 -3.97 3.25
N PRO A 285 10.85 -4.45 2.06
CA PRO A 285 9.95 -4.68 0.93
C PRO A 285 8.79 -5.63 1.19
N ASP A 286 8.95 -6.57 2.11
CA ASP A 286 8.02 -7.62 2.55
C ASP A 286 7.24 -7.26 3.84
N SER A 287 7.47 -6.07 4.39
CA SER A 287 6.76 -5.60 5.59
C SER A 287 5.38 -5.05 5.28
N VAL A 288 4.48 -5.14 6.27
CA VAL A 288 3.19 -4.43 6.26
C VAL A 288 3.38 -2.92 6.04
N ALA A 289 4.49 -2.35 6.54
CA ALA A 289 4.83 -0.94 6.34
C ALA A 289 5.18 -0.61 4.88
N SER A 290 5.70 -1.55 4.10
CA SER A 290 5.86 -1.37 2.65
C SER A 290 4.49 -1.34 1.94
N GLY A 291 3.56 -2.19 2.39
CA GLY A 291 2.20 -2.27 1.86
C GLY A 291 1.29 -1.08 2.18
N LEU A 292 1.43 -0.48 3.37
CA LEU A 292 0.58 0.63 3.86
C LEU A 292 1.33 1.97 4.01
N GLY A 293 2.59 1.94 4.44
CA GLY A 293 3.40 3.15 4.62
C GLY A 293 3.68 3.89 3.31
N ILE A 294 3.93 3.17 2.20
CA ILE A 294 4.05 3.79 0.87
C ILE A 294 2.74 4.50 0.47
N PRO A 295 1.55 3.87 0.57
CA PRO A 295 0.30 4.58 0.41
C PRO A 295 0.15 5.84 1.30
N TYR A 296 0.53 5.80 2.57
CA TYR A 296 0.43 6.98 3.45
C TYR A 296 1.30 8.13 2.92
N LEU A 297 2.53 7.84 2.49
CA LEU A 297 3.42 8.83 1.86
C LEU A 297 2.88 9.35 0.52
N LEU A 298 2.32 8.46 -0.30
CA LEU A 298 1.73 8.78 -1.60
C LEU A 298 0.49 9.68 -1.48
N PHE A 299 -0.36 9.43 -0.49
CA PHE A 299 -1.64 10.10 -0.32
C PHE A 299 -1.67 11.15 0.79
N ALA A 300 -0.52 11.49 1.37
CA ALA A 300 -0.40 12.57 2.36
C ALA A 300 -1.09 13.87 1.87
N GLY A 301 -2.01 14.40 2.68
CA GLY A 301 -2.86 15.56 2.37
C GLY A 301 -4.04 15.29 1.43
N ALA A 302 -4.09 14.12 0.80
CA ALA A 302 -5.02 13.78 -0.27
C ALA A 302 -6.09 12.74 0.13
N VAL A 303 -6.16 12.37 1.40
CA VAL A 303 -7.22 11.48 1.93
C VAL A 303 -8.38 12.30 2.49
N GLU A 304 -9.58 11.82 2.22
CA GLU A 304 -10.82 12.22 2.89
C GLU A 304 -11.32 11.06 3.74
N CYS A 305 -11.79 11.34 4.95
CA CYS A 305 -12.35 10.31 5.82
C CYS A 305 -13.77 9.97 5.39
N TRP A 306 -14.17 8.69 5.44
CA TRP A 306 -15.59 8.33 5.41
C TRP A 306 -16.34 9.03 6.54
N PRO A 307 -17.62 9.40 6.39
CA PRO A 307 -18.44 9.84 7.52
C PRO A 307 -18.40 8.82 8.67
N GLU A 308 -18.57 9.29 9.90
CA GLU A 308 -18.77 8.38 11.05
C GLU A 308 -19.89 7.38 10.73
N GLU A 309 -19.73 6.14 11.20
CA GLU A 309 -20.69 5.04 11.00
C GLU A 309 -20.82 4.52 9.55
N ALA A 310 -20.10 5.07 8.57
CA ALA A 310 -20.12 4.49 7.22
C ALA A 310 -19.52 3.07 7.21
N LEU A 311 -18.42 2.88 7.94
CA LEU A 311 -17.65 1.64 8.01
C LEU A 311 -17.14 1.46 9.44
N LEU A 312 -17.01 0.19 9.88
CA LEU A 312 -16.31 -0.13 11.11
C LEU A 312 -15.06 -0.95 10.79
N ASP A 313 -13.89 -0.40 11.11
CA ASP A 313 -12.59 -0.99 10.79
C ASP A 313 -11.98 -1.79 11.95
N GLY A 314 -10.91 -2.55 11.67
CA GLY A 314 -10.03 -3.17 12.65
C GLY A 314 -10.66 -4.31 13.46
N LEU A 315 -11.72 -4.95 12.97
CA LEU A 315 -12.43 -6.02 13.69
C LEU A 315 -11.62 -7.31 13.86
N GLY A 316 -10.45 -7.42 13.22
CA GLY A 316 -9.50 -8.48 13.49
C GLY A 316 -8.67 -8.27 14.75
N TYR A 317 -8.70 -7.08 15.36
CA TYR A 317 -7.94 -6.74 16.57
C TYR A 317 -8.79 -6.65 17.85
N VAL A 318 -10.07 -6.31 17.71
CA VAL A 318 -10.91 -5.92 18.84
C VAL A 318 -11.90 -6.99 19.29
N SER A 319 -12.26 -6.90 20.57
CA SER A 319 -13.35 -7.67 21.17
C SER A 319 -14.64 -6.88 21.21
N ARG A 320 -15.73 -7.58 21.54
CA ARG A 320 -17.03 -6.94 21.79
C ARG A 320 -16.95 -5.91 22.94
N GLU A 321 -16.17 -6.20 23.97
CA GLU A 321 -16.00 -5.29 25.11
C GLU A 321 -15.27 -4.01 24.71
N ASP A 322 -14.24 -4.09 23.86
CA ASP A 322 -13.55 -2.90 23.35
C ASP A 322 -14.50 -1.99 22.58
N LEU A 323 -15.35 -2.59 21.73
CA LEU A 323 -16.35 -1.85 20.95
C LEU A 323 -17.37 -1.16 21.86
N LEU A 324 -17.92 -1.87 22.84
CA LEU A 324 -18.88 -1.30 23.80
C LEU A 324 -18.27 -0.15 24.62
N LEU A 325 -17.03 -0.31 25.09
CA LEU A 325 -16.29 0.73 25.81
C LEU A 325 -15.92 1.92 24.92
N SER A 326 -15.79 1.69 23.62
CA SER A 326 -15.59 2.74 22.60
C SER A 326 -16.90 3.39 22.14
N GLY A 327 -18.04 2.98 22.69
CA GLY A 327 -19.36 3.56 22.36
C GLY A 327 -20.07 2.87 21.18
N VAL A 328 -19.51 1.82 20.60
CA VAL A 328 -20.14 1.06 19.51
C VAL A 328 -21.11 0.03 20.08
N GLN A 329 -22.41 0.34 20.00
CA GLN A 329 -23.48 -0.49 20.58
C GLN A 329 -24.15 -1.41 19.55
N ASP A 330 -24.38 -0.90 18.34
CA ASP A 330 -25.06 -1.62 17.26
C ASP A 330 -24.17 -1.70 16.03
N LEU A 331 -23.76 -2.91 15.66
CA LEU A 331 -22.96 -3.12 14.46
C LEU A 331 -23.76 -2.86 13.19
N LYS A 332 -25.09 -3.00 13.21
CA LYS A 332 -25.95 -2.89 12.02
C LYS A 332 -26.04 -1.47 11.47
N GLN A 333 -25.62 -0.46 12.24
CA GLN A 333 -25.58 0.91 11.75
C GLN A 333 -24.55 1.09 10.63
N TYR A 334 -23.47 0.29 10.65
CA TYR A 334 -22.38 0.38 9.69
C TYR A 334 -22.72 -0.29 8.36
N THR A 335 -22.32 0.33 7.24
CA THR A 335 -22.56 -0.23 5.91
C THR A 335 -21.67 -1.43 5.63
N ALA A 336 -20.40 -1.36 6.05
CA ALA A 336 -19.49 -2.49 5.98
C ALA A 336 -18.64 -2.62 7.25
N LEU A 337 -18.24 -3.86 7.51
CA LEU A 337 -17.41 -4.28 8.63
C LEU A 337 -16.11 -4.84 8.05
N HIS A 338 -14.98 -4.26 8.42
CA HIS A 338 -13.67 -4.66 7.91
C HIS A 338 -12.90 -5.42 8.99
N PHE A 339 -12.60 -6.68 8.71
CA PHE A 339 -11.85 -7.58 9.60
C PHE A 339 -10.34 -7.46 9.39
N ALA A 340 -9.87 -6.20 9.25
CA ALA A 340 -8.46 -5.87 9.24
C ALA A 340 -7.77 -6.40 10.50
N GLY A 341 -6.59 -6.98 10.31
CA GLY A 341 -5.79 -7.56 11.38
C GLY A 341 -5.62 -9.08 11.28
N PRO A 342 -5.02 -9.69 12.31
CA PRO A 342 -4.59 -11.08 12.25
C PRO A 342 -5.76 -12.07 12.30
N ALA A 343 -6.85 -11.71 12.98
CA ALA A 343 -8.03 -12.57 13.06
C ALA A 343 -9.02 -12.23 11.95
N LYS A 344 -9.24 -13.18 11.04
CA LYS A 344 -10.24 -13.07 9.97
C LYS A 344 -11.54 -13.73 10.42
N LEU A 345 -12.67 -13.23 9.92
CA LEU A 345 -13.97 -13.87 10.15
C LEU A 345 -14.00 -15.22 9.43
N GLY A 346 -14.27 -16.30 10.16
CA GLY A 346 -14.49 -17.62 9.56
C GLY A 346 -15.91 -17.72 9.01
N THR A 347 -16.05 -18.16 7.75
CA THR A 347 -17.34 -18.26 7.05
C THR A 347 -17.61 -19.67 6.53
N GLN A 348 -16.82 -20.65 6.98
CA GLN A 348 -16.89 -22.01 6.46
C GLN A 348 -18.28 -22.62 6.68
N GLY A 349 -18.86 -23.15 5.60
CA GLY A 349 -20.15 -23.83 5.63
C GLY A 349 -21.37 -22.92 5.66
N LEU A 350 -21.20 -21.60 5.56
CA LEU A 350 -22.32 -20.68 5.43
C LEU A 350 -22.96 -20.76 4.04
N THR A 351 -24.29 -20.82 4.03
CA THR A 351 -25.11 -20.76 2.82
C THR A 351 -25.92 -19.47 2.71
N ASP A 352 -26.15 -18.77 3.83
CA ASP A 352 -26.80 -17.45 3.89
C ASP A 352 -25.81 -16.41 4.43
N TYR A 353 -25.63 -15.34 3.67
CA TYR A 353 -24.73 -14.21 3.97
C TYR A 353 -25.52 -12.93 4.30
N SER A 354 -26.82 -13.05 4.59
CA SER A 354 -27.65 -11.94 5.07
C SER A 354 -27.08 -11.35 6.36
N PRO A 355 -27.27 -10.05 6.62
CA PRO A 355 -26.81 -9.43 7.87
C PRO A 355 -27.30 -10.17 9.12
N ALA A 356 -28.51 -10.72 9.08
CA ALA A 356 -29.09 -11.50 10.18
C ALA A 356 -28.39 -12.86 10.38
N ALA A 357 -27.98 -13.54 9.31
CA ALA A 357 -27.24 -14.80 9.39
C ALA A 357 -25.77 -14.60 9.80
N MET A 358 -25.17 -13.48 9.39
CA MET A 358 -23.79 -13.13 9.72
C MET A 358 -23.62 -12.64 11.16
N GLU A 359 -24.62 -11.97 11.73
CA GLU A 359 -24.55 -11.35 13.06
C GLU A 359 -24.08 -12.31 14.17
N PRO A 360 -24.62 -13.53 14.33
CA PRO A 360 -24.14 -14.47 15.35
C PRO A 360 -22.65 -14.82 15.21
N LEU A 361 -22.17 -14.98 13.97
CA LEU A 361 -20.77 -15.29 13.69
C LEU A 361 -19.85 -14.11 13.99
N ILE A 362 -20.28 -12.90 13.65
CA ILE A 362 -19.54 -11.67 13.97
C ILE A 362 -19.44 -11.52 15.49
N LEU A 363 -20.54 -11.72 16.23
CA LEU A 363 -20.54 -11.67 17.68
C LEU A 363 -19.69 -12.76 18.30
N GLN A 364 -19.71 -13.98 17.75
CA GLN A 364 -18.84 -15.06 18.18
C GLN A 364 -17.36 -14.71 17.94
N HIS A 365 -17.02 -14.20 16.76
CA HIS A 365 -15.67 -13.75 16.41
C HIS A 365 -15.17 -12.72 17.42
N LEU A 366 -15.97 -11.69 17.72
CA LEU A 366 -15.63 -10.64 18.69
C LEU A 366 -15.51 -11.16 20.12
N SER A 367 -16.29 -12.19 20.50
CA SER A 367 -16.19 -12.82 21.82
C SER A 367 -14.87 -13.58 22.04
N LEU A 368 -14.31 -14.14 20.97
CA LEU A 368 -13.08 -14.94 21.01
C LEU A 368 -11.82 -14.07 20.91
N ALA A 369 -11.95 -12.78 20.59
CA ALA A 369 -10.82 -11.88 20.38
C ALA A 369 -9.97 -11.70 21.65
N VAL A 370 -10.58 -11.66 22.84
CA VAL A 370 -9.84 -11.51 24.11
C VAL A 370 -8.93 -12.73 24.36
N ALA A 371 -9.45 -13.93 24.14
CA ALA A 371 -8.67 -15.17 24.27
C ALA A 371 -7.50 -15.21 23.27
N ARG A 372 -7.71 -14.70 22.04
CA ARG A 372 -6.64 -14.59 21.05
C ARG A 372 -5.55 -13.60 21.46
N ARG A 373 -5.89 -12.46 22.08
CA ARG A 373 -4.90 -11.50 22.60
C ARG A 373 -4.05 -12.07 23.74
N GLN A 374 -4.65 -12.90 24.60
CA GLN A 374 -3.95 -13.52 25.74
C GLN A 374 -2.99 -14.64 25.32
N LEU A 375 -3.30 -15.35 24.23
CA LEU A 375 -2.41 -16.35 23.64
C LEU A 375 -1.25 -15.72 22.87
N ASP A 376 -1.29 -14.40 22.67
CA ASP A 376 -0.44 -13.71 21.72
C ASP A 376 0.11 -12.39 22.27
N VAL A 377 0.46 -12.39 23.56
CA VAL A 377 1.21 -11.28 24.18
C VAL A 377 2.57 -11.10 23.46
N ASP A 378 3.10 -12.19 22.88
CA ASP A 378 4.32 -12.21 22.08
C ASP A 378 4.14 -11.78 20.61
N ALA A 379 2.97 -11.92 19.93
CA ALA A 379 2.78 -11.31 18.59
C ALA A 379 2.02 -9.98 18.58
N TYR A 380 1.32 -9.61 19.66
CA TYR A 380 0.99 -8.20 19.91
C TYR A 380 2.23 -7.39 20.31
N GLY A 381 3.18 -8.00 21.04
CA GLY A 381 4.56 -7.50 21.17
C GLY A 381 5.45 -7.77 19.93
N GLY A 382 5.05 -8.71 19.08
CA GLY A 382 5.82 -9.24 17.94
C GLY A 382 5.64 -8.49 16.62
N TYR A 383 4.90 -7.38 16.62
CA TYR A 383 5.16 -6.32 15.63
C TYR A 383 6.57 -5.70 15.79
N GLY A 384 7.31 -6.04 16.85
CA GLY A 384 8.69 -5.61 17.12
C GLY A 384 9.73 -6.74 17.21
N GLY A 385 9.58 -7.84 16.44
CA GLY A 385 10.27 -9.09 16.77
C GLY A 385 11.06 -9.85 15.70
N ILE A 386 11.53 -9.27 14.60
CA ILE A 386 12.73 -9.79 13.88
C ILE A 386 13.59 -8.60 13.44
N TYR A 387 14.68 -8.39 14.16
CA TYR A 387 15.65 -7.33 13.95
C TYR A 387 16.58 -7.69 12.80
N TYR A 388 16.43 -7.05 11.63
CA TYR A 388 17.58 -6.83 10.78
C TYR A 388 18.29 -5.58 11.29
N TYR A 389 19.39 -5.77 12.01
CA TYR A 389 20.39 -4.74 12.25
C TYR A 389 20.83 -4.17 10.90
N LEU A 390 20.27 -3.03 10.50
CA LEU A 390 20.91 -2.19 9.51
C LEU A 390 21.96 -1.36 10.27
N PRO A 391 23.26 -1.53 10.01
CA PRO A 391 24.25 -0.57 10.50
C PRO A 391 23.89 0.82 9.98
N PRO A 392 24.18 1.89 10.76
CA PRO A 392 23.88 3.25 10.35
C PRO A 392 24.44 3.52 8.95
N PRO A 393 23.69 4.23 8.08
CA PRO A 393 24.18 4.56 6.75
C PRO A 393 25.49 5.34 6.89
N THR A 394 26.55 4.81 6.31
CA THR A 394 27.78 5.58 6.11
C THR A 394 27.41 6.81 5.28
N PRO A 395 27.84 8.02 5.68
CA PRO A 395 27.65 9.19 4.85
C PRO A 395 28.24 8.91 3.47
N PRO A 396 27.58 9.33 2.37
CA PRO A 396 28.13 9.13 1.04
C PRO A 396 29.54 9.74 1.00
N PRO A 397 30.52 9.08 0.36
CA PRO A 397 31.81 9.69 0.14
C PRO A 397 31.58 11.04 -0.51
N LEU A 398 32.16 12.10 0.05
CA LEU A 398 32.21 13.40 -0.58
C LEU A 398 32.77 13.19 -1.98
N THR A 399 31.95 13.37 -3.01
CA THR A 399 32.43 13.37 -4.37
C THR A 399 33.44 14.51 -4.48
N PRO A 400 34.69 14.26 -4.91
CA PRO A 400 35.60 15.35 -5.19
C PRO A 400 34.98 16.23 -6.28
N PRO A 401 35.17 17.56 -6.23
CA PRO A 401 34.65 18.46 -7.25
C PRO A 401 35.15 18.00 -8.63
N PRO A 402 34.32 18.15 -9.68
CA PRO A 402 34.71 17.74 -11.02
C PRO A 402 36.02 18.46 -11.42
N PRO A 403 36.94 17.77 -12.12
CA PRO A 403 38.15 18.40 -12.61
C PRO A 403 37.79 19.56 -13.55
N PRO A 404 38.58 20.65 -13.55
CA PRO A 404 38.34 21.77 -14.45
C PRO A 404 38.36 21.29 -15.91
N PRO A 405 37.55 21.92 -16.78
CA PRO A 405 37.50 21.54 -18.19
C PRO A 405 38.89 21.66 -18.83
N PRO A 406 39.26 20.75 -19.74
CA PRO A 406 40.55 20.80 -20.40
C PRO A 406 40.68 22.08 -21.24
N PRO A 407 41.89 22.68 -21.31
CA PRO A 407 42.12 23.85 -22.15
C PRO A 407 41.87 23.50 -23.63
N PRO A 408 41.46 24.49 -24.44
CA PRO A 408 41.19 24.27 -25.86
C PRO A 408 42.45 23.78 -26.59
N PRO A 409 42.30 22.91 -27.61
CA PRO A 409 43.43 22.33 -28.31
C PRO A 409 44.19 23.40 -29.10
N SER A 410 45.50 23.48 -28.86
CA SER A 410 46.44 24.21 -29.71
C SER A 410 46.54 23.54 -31.09
N PRO A 411 46.81 24.32 -32.17
CA PRO A 411 46.82 23.82 -33.53
C PRO A 411 47.94 22.79 -33.76
N ILE A 412 47.56 21.69 -34.40
CA ILE A 412 48.44 20.58 -34.78
C ILE A 412 49.39 21.08 -35.88
N ILE A 413 50.68 21.15 -35.56
CA ILE A 413 51.75 21.22 -36.57
C ILE A 413 52.23 19.78 -36.79
N LEU A 414 51.94 19.25 -37.98
CA LEU A 414 52.52 18.02 -38.49
C LEU A 414 53.98 18.26 -38.86
N ASN A 415 54.90 17.48 -38.30
CA ASN A 415 56.10 17.02 -39.00
C ASN A 415 56.79 15.86 -38.26
N PRO A 416 57.61 15.07 -38.98
CA PRO A 416 57.66 13.62 -38.85
C PRO A 416 58.72 13.12 -37.86
N ASP A 417 58.57 11.84 -37.50
CA ASP A 417 59.49 11.00 -36.72
C ASP A 417 60.98 11.33 -36.93
N PRO A 418 61.77 11.22 -35.85
CA PRO A 418 62.59 10.03 -35.80
C PRO A 418 62.79 9.42 -34.39
N ASP A 419 63.07 8.12 -34.47
CA ASP A 419 64.00 7.35 -33.64
C ASP A 419 63.50 6.72 -32.32
N LEU A 420 63.26 5.40 -32.41
CA LEU A 420 63.21 4.48 -31.29
C LEU A 420 64.64 4.24 -30.77
N SER A 421 65.01 4.91 -29.71
CA SER A 421 65.91 4.32 -28.71
C SER A 421 65.80 5.06 -27.38
N ASP A 422 65.82 4.26 -26.31
CA ASP A 422 66.04 4.64 -24.92
C ASP A 422 64.80 4.89 -24.03
N LEU A 423 64.29 3.80 -23.44
CA LEU A 423 63.61 3.85 -22.13
C LEU A 423 64.15 2.72 -21.24
N THR A 424 64.96 3.14 -20.28
CA THR A 424 65.44 2.39 -19.13
C THR A 424 64.38 2.34 -18.01
N LEU A 425 64.55 1.32 -17.16
CA LEU A 425 63.68 0.85 -16.08
C LEU A 425 63.00 1.92 -15.20
N ALA A 426 61.69 1.75 -14.99
CA ALA A 426 60.99 2.17 -13.78
C ALA A 426 60.23 0.96 -13.20
N SER A 427 60.44 0.69 -11.91
CA SER A 427 59.90 -0.44 -11.16
C SER A 427 58.36 -0.44 -11.05
N PRO A 428 57.71 -1.61 -10.97
CA PRO A 428 56.26 -1.69 -10.78
C PRO A 428 55.85 -1.28 -9.35
N PRO A 429 54.62 -0.76 -9.16
CA PRO A 429 54.07 -0.45 -7.85
C PRO A 429 53.82 -1.73 -7.03
N PRO A 430 53.79 -1.66 -5.69
CA PRO A 430 53.61 -2.82 -4.83
C PRO A 430 52.24 -3.48 -5.08
N ALA A 431 52.27 -4.82 -5.16
CA ALA A 431 51.10 -5.65 -5.36
C ALA A 431 50.05 -5.41 -4.26
N SER A 432 48.79 -5.28 -4.70
CA SER A 432 47.61 -5.31 -3.84
C SER A 432 47.60 -6.59 -2.99
N PRO A 433 47.11 -6.53 -1.73
CA PRO A 433 46.98 -7.73 -0.91
C PRO A 433 46.04 -8.73 -1.61
N PRO A 434 46.28 -10.05 -1.44
CA PRO A 434 45.47 -11.07 -2.06
C PRO A 434 44.01 -10.96 -1.59
N PRO A 435 43.03 -11.30 -2.46
CA PRO A 435 41.65 -11.39 -2.05
C PRO A 435 41.51 -12.41 -0.91
N PRO A 436 40.60 -12.17 0.05
CA PRO A 436 40.35 -13.12 1.12
C PRO A 436 39.95 -14.48 0.53
N THR A 437 40.57 -15.53 1.05
CA THR A 437 40.29 -16.93 0.70
C THR A 437 38.82 -17.29 0.95
N PRO A 438 38.22 -18.18 0.13
CA PRO A 438 36.82 -18.58 0.24
C PRO A 438 36.61 -19.60 1.37
N LEU A 439 36.71 -19.16 2.62
CA LEU A 439 36.31 -19.91 3.80
C LEU A 439 35.81 -18.90 4.83
N ASP A 440 34.51 -18.61 4.76
CA ASP A 440 33.60 -18.32 5.89
C ASP A 440 32.40 -17.51 5.43
N TYR A 441 31.46 -18.15 4.71
CA TYR A 441 30.00 -17.84 4.72
C TYR A 441 29.26 -18.99 4.03
N PRO A 442 28.92 -20.08 4.74
CA PRO A 442 28.07 -21.12 4.20
C PRO A 442 26.61 -20.69 4.40
N GLU A 443 26.08 -19.90 3.46
CA GLU A 443 24.63 -19.73 3.35
C GLU A 443 24.22 -19.81 1.87
N LEU A 444 24.20 -21.05 1.42
CA LEU A 444 23.93 -21.57 0.08
C LEU A 444 22.97 -20.70 -0.76
N CYS A 445 23.48 -20.17 -1.87
CA CYS A 445 22.67 -19.70 -2.99
C CYS A 445 22.33 -20.91 -3.88
N GLU A 446 21.70 -21.94 -3.33
CA GLU A 446 21.23 -23.09 -4.12
C GLU A 446 19.79 -22.87 -4.62
N PRO A 447 19.38 -23.54 -5.71
CA PRO A 447 18.00 -23.55 -6.18
C PRO A 447 16.98 -23.71 -5.04
N GLY A 448 16.05 -22.77 -4.92
CA GLY A 448 15.04 -22.76 -3.86
C GLY A 448 15.51 -22.37 -2.46
N SER A 449 16.82 -22.24 -2.21
CA SER A 449 17.35 -21.80 -0.91
C SER A 449 17.21 -20.30 -0.68
N CYS A 450 17.20 -19.50 -1.75
CA CYS A 450 17.06 -18.05 -1.63
C CYS A 450 15.67 -17.64 -1.10
N THR A 451 14.59 -18.26 -1.60
CA THR A 451 13.21 -17.82 -1.29
C THR A 451 12.35 -18.89 -0.62
N GLY A 452 12.86 -20.11 -0.47
CA GLY A 452 12.07 -21.27 -0.04
C GLY A 452 11.18 -21.86 -1.14
N ASN A 453 11.17 -21.28 -2.35
CA ASN A 453 10.43 -21.78 -3.50
C ASN A 453 11.36 -22.54 -4.46
N PRO A 454 11.20 -23.87 -4.64
CA PRO A 454 12.09 -24.66 -5.49
C PRO A 454 12.05 -24.26 -6.98
N PHE A 455 11.04 -23.50 -7.42
CA PHE A 455 10.92 -23.00 -8.79
C PHE A 455 11.61 -21.65 -9.02
N GLU A 456 12.10 -21.00 -7.94
CA GLU A 456 12.83 -19.74 -8.01
C GLU A 456 14.32 -20.02 -7.87
N THR A 457 14.97 -20.30 -8.99
CA THR A 457 16.38 -20.67 -9.06
C THR A 457 17.29 -19.47 -8.81
N CYS A 458 18.29 -19.65 -7.97
CA CYS A 458 19.31 -18.64 -7.70
C CYS A 458 20.70 -19.27 -7.62
N PHE A 459 21.72 -18.44 -7.76
CA PHE A 459 23.12 -18.87 -7.65
C PHE A 459 23.98 -17.79 -7.00
N TYR A 460 25.16 -18.18 -6.53
CA TYR A 460 26.12 -17.24 -5.95
C TYR A 460 26.83 -16.45 -7.07
N ASP A 461 26.74 -15.13 -7.03
CA ASP A 461 27.43 -14.23 -7.95
C ASP A 461 28.14 -13.10 -7.17
N PRO A 462 29.48 -13.09 -7.09
CA PRO A 462 30.22 -12.05 -6.37
C PRO A 462 30.07 -10.67 -7.01
N ASN A 463 29.70 -10.57 -8.30
CA ASN A 463 29.44 -9.29 -8.95
C ASN A 463 28.19 -8.61 -8.39
N CYS A 464 27.31 -9.35 -7.69
CA CYS A 464 26.14 -8.77 -7.03
C CYS A 464 26.48 -7.82 -5.89
N ALA A 465 27.74 -7.79 -5.41
CA ALA A 465 28.22 -6.73 -4.52
C ALA A 465 28.07 -5.32 -5.12
N THR A 466 28.06 -5.22 -6.47
CA THR A 466 27.85 -3.97 -7.21
C THR A 466 26.42 -3.79 -7.73
N GLY A 467 25.51 -4.72 -7.39
CA GLY A 467 24.13 -4.77 -7.86
C GLY A 467 23.97 -5.40 -9.25
N GLY A 468 22.78 -5.24 -9.85
CA GLY A 468 22.43 -5.77 -11.18
C GLY A 468 21.14 -6.60 -11.21
N LEU A 469 20.72 -6.99 -12.42
CA LEU A 469 19.47 -7.74 -12.64
C LEU A 469 19.51 -9.12 -11.97
N GLY A 470 18.57 -9.38 -11.05
CA GLY A 470 18.49 -10.62 -10.29
C GLY A 470 19.30 -10.65 -8.99
N CYS A 471 20.15 -9.65 -8.71
CA CYS A 471 20.94 -9.61 -7.47
C CYS A 471 20.11 -9.39 -6.20
N ALA A 472 20.70 -9.77 -5.06
CA ALA A 472 20.04 -9.84 -3.77
C ALA A 472 18.88 -10.85 -3.77
N ALA A 473 19.07 -11.97 -4.47
CA ALA A 473 18.07 -13.03 -4.57
C ALA A 473 17.72 -13.56 -3.17
N GLY A 474 16.44 -13.54 -2.82
CA GLY A 474 16.01 -13.98 -1.49
C GLY A 474 16.55 -13.15 -0.32
N GLY A 475 16.91 -11.87 -0.57
CA GLY A 475 17.52 -11.02 0.45
C GLY A 475 19.01 -11.28 0.69
N LYS A 476 19.61 -12.26 -0.01
CA LYS A 476 21.03 -12.61 0.14
C LYS A 476 21.89 -11.79 -0.82
N PRO A 477 22.76 -10.87 -0.34
CA PRO A 477 23.39 -9.82 -1.16
C PRO A 477 24.29 -10.33 -2.28
N LEU A 478 24.82 -11.55 -2.15
CA LEU A 478 25.70 -12.18 -3.14
C LEU A 478 25.00 -13.29 -3.94
N CYS A 479 23.68 -13.42 -3.85
CA CYS A 479 22.91 -14.35 -4.67
C CYS A 479 22.21 -13.61 -5.82
N ARG A 480 22.10 -14.27 -6.98
CA ARG A 480 21.41 -13.80 -8.18
C ARG A 480 20.32 -14.78 -8.61
N PHE A 481 19.11 -14.29 -8.90
CA PHE A 481 18.06 -15.08 -9.54
C PHE A 481 18.38 -15.34 -11.02
N CYS A 482 18.00 -16.51 -11.52
CA CYS A 482 18.29 -16.94 -12.89
C CYS A 482 17.17 -17.86 -13.42
N GLY A 483 16.95 -17.95 -14.73
CA GLY A 483 16.19 -19.04 -15.35
C GLY A 483 14.67 -19.06 -15.17
N PHE A 484 14.06 -18.05 -14.54
CA PHE A 484 12.59 -17.95 -14.41
C PHE A 484 12.11 -16.49 -14.41
N GLY A 485 10.83 -16.29 -14.70
CA GLY A 485 10.16 -14.98 -14.58
C GLY A 485 10.91 -13.85 -15.29
N GLY A 486 11.16 -12.75 -14.57
CA GLY A 486 11.93 -11.59 -15.06
C GLY A 486 13.45 -11.82 -15.16
N TYR A 487 13.92 -13.03 -14.85
CA TYR A 487 15.32 -13.43 -14.87
C TYR A 487 15.58 -14.57 -15.86
N ILE A 488 14.64 -14.83 -16.79
CA ILE A 488 14.75 -15.87 -17.82
C ILE A 488 16.03 -15.72 -18.67
N ASP A 489 16.47 -14.47 -18.89
CA ASP A 489 17.67 -14.13 -19.65
C ASP A 489 18.95 -14.16 -18.79
N VAL A 490 18.83 -14.32 -17.47
CA VAL A 490 19.97 -14.56 -16.59
C VAL A 490 20.24 -16.06 -16.56
N GLN A 491 21.36 -16.46 -17.14
CA GLN A 491 21.74 -17.87 -17.24
C GLN A 491 22.02 -18.47 -15.84
N CYS A 492 21.35 -19.57 -15.49
CA CYS A 492 21.71 -20.32 -14.29
C CYS A 492 22.99 -21.12 -14.52
N PRO A 493 23.94 -21.11 -13.57
CA PRO A 493 24.96 -22.17 -13.53
C PRO A 493 24.24 -23.50 -13.28
N GLY A 494 24.54 -24.49 -14.12
CA GLY A 494 23.86 -25.79 -14.14
C GLY A 494 24.15 -26.67 -12.94
#